data_AF-A0A3D4AMN2-F1
#
_entry.id   AF-A0A3D4AMN2-F1
#
_cell.length_a   1.000
_cell.length_b   1.000
_cell.length_c   1.000
_cell.angle_alpha   90.00
_cell.angle_beta   90.00
_cell.angle_gamma   90.00
#
_symmetry.space_group_name_H-M   'P 1'
#
loop_
_entity.id
_entity.type
_entity.pdbx_description
1 polymer ?
#
loop_
_entity_poly.entity_id
_entity_poly.type
_entity_poly.pdbx_seq_one_letter_code
_entity_poly.pdbx_strand_id
1 'polypeptide(L)'
;IDVLAKVGGFELGAIAGLMLGAAASHSLTILDGFNSSAAALIALRLAPVLKDYLVPSHKAGEQGQHLILKELDFTPMMALNIKLGEAIGSSLVADILDAAIRAFKNIQKDLAAKELMADTIEKDVIPNIAITLTDKTFDYYTRTMPDLDKEAMERCQMRLDNLSKPIYSLGVIEQIAAQLSGITSNELPNDISKTLLFIGMKKEAALDKDQAAFIHSFATQTGAESIAAYLTGERTQMEAFEFGRLQGENISLGSQIMGLSLIDNDTALIDAMANMLCDIQGNLKLQPGTFMTQLPGEMQLIASAVLGAIIAATHNRTMIILGDRAVTALAGYAAQLVPEIQPFLLPIEPPLYHMAVKIPGITACIGMRLADAAIHIVNDMKTFSEAQVATANDGPGAGRQI
;
A
#
# COMPACT_ATOMS: atom_id res chain seq x y z
N ILE A 1 -6.53 -32.68 20.49
CA ILE A 1 -6.09 -33.99 19.95
C ILE A 1 -7.28 -34.77 19.39
N ASP A 2 -8.34 -34.99 20.18
CA ASP A 2 -9.52 -35.75 19.74
C ASP A 2 -10.16 -35.24 18.42
N VAL A 3 -10.31 -33.92 18.26
CA VAL A 3 -10.80 -33.32 17.00
C VAL A 3 -9.85 -33.60 15.82
N LEU A 4 -8.56 -33.38 16.00
CA LEU A 4 -7.54 -33.65 14.97
C LEU A 4 -7.56 -35.14 14.55
N ALA A 5 -7.71 -36.06 15.51
CA ALA A 5 -7.78 -37.49 15.23
C ALA A 5 -9.06 -37.93 14.50
N LYS A 6 -10.15 -37.16 14.59
CA LYS A 6 -11.45 -37.49 14.00
C LYS A 6 -11.69 -36.86 12.64
N VAL A 7 -11.30 -35.60 12.47
CA VAL A 7 -11.65 -34.79 11.29
C VAL A 7 -10.48 -33.96 10.73
N GLY A 8 -9.28 -34.12 11.27
CA GLY A 8 -8.10 -33.40 10.79
C GLY A 8 -7.26 -34.19 9.77
N GLY A 9 -6.29 -33.50 9.16
CA GLY A 9 -5.30 -34.08 8.26
C GLY A 9 -3.91 -34.17 8.88
N PHE A 10 -3.02 -34.95 8.27
CA PHE A 10 -1.62 -35.07 8.68
C PHE A 10 -0.92 -33.72 8.69
N GLU A 11 -1.21 -32.90 7.68
CA GLU A 11 -0.67 -31.56 7.47
C GLU A 11 -1.06 -30.61 8.61
N LEU A 12 -2.32 -30.64 9.07
CA LEU A 12 -2.77 -29.82 10.19
C LEU A 12 -2.08 -30.22 11.49
N GLY A 13 -1.87 -31.51 11.70
CA GLY A 13 -1.11 -32.02 12.86
C GLY A 13 0.36 -31.58 12.82
N ALA A 14 0.99 -31.66 11.64
CA ALA A 14 2.37 -31.23 11.44
C ALA A 14 2.53 -29.72 11.70
N ILE A 15 1.64 -28.89 11.14
CA ILE A 15 1.67 -27.43 11.34
C ILE A 15 1.45 -27.08 12.82
N ALA A 16 0.49 -27.74 13.49
CA ALA A 16 0.25 -27.51 14.92
C ALA A 16 1.48 -27.88 15.78
N GLY A 17 2.14 -29.00 15.47
CA GLY A 17 3.39 -29.41 16.11
C GLY A 17 4.53 -28.40 15.87
N LEU A 18 4.64 -27.89 14.64
CA LEU A 18 5.63 -26.85 14.28
C LEU A 18 5.42 -25.59 15.12
N MET A 19 4.19 -25.12 15.27
CA MET A 19 3.87 -23.93 16.08
C MET A 19 4.28 -24.11 17.54
N LEU A 20 3.99 -25.27 18.12
CA LEU A 20 4.40 -25.61 19.48
C LEU A 20 5.93 -25.62 19.62
N GLY A 21 6.64 -26.22 18.67
CA GLY A 21 8.11 -26.25 18.65
C GLY A 21 8.73 -24.86 18.45
N ALA A 22 8.14 -24.04 17.58
CA ALA A 22 8.57 -22.66 17.34
C ALA A 22 8.44 -21.82 18.60
N ALA A 23 7.30 -21.87 19.29
CA ALA A 23 7.11 -21.14 20.54
C ALA A 23 8.01 -21.64 21.67
N ALA A 24 8.24 -22.95 21.76
CA ALA A 24 9.22 -23.52 22.70
C ALA A 24 10.66 -23.01 22.43
N SER A 25 10.93 -22.57 21.20
CA SER A 25 12.20 -21.97 20.75
C SER A 25 12.15 -20.44 20.67
N HIS A 26 11.14 -19.81 21.30
CA HIS A 26 10.92 -18.36 21.28
C HIS A 26 10.84 -17.74 19.88
N SER A 27 10.32 -18.48 18.91
CA SER A 27 10.19 -18.05 17.52
C SER A 27 8.74 -17.68 17.20
N LEU A 28 8.56 -16.56 16.50
CA LEU A 28 7.27 -16.09 16.02
C LEU A 28 6.82 -16.96 14.84
N THR A 29 5.55 -17.36 14.82
CA THR A 29 4.91 -17.98 13.65
C THR A 29 3.88 -17.04 13.05
N ILE A 30 4.01 -16.78 11.75
CA ILE A 30 3.03 -16.00 10.99
C ILE A 30 2.02 -16.96 10.37
N LEU A 31 0.74 -16.80 10.68
CA LEU A 31 -0.33 -17.64 10.13
C LEU A 31 -0.67 -17.17 8.71
N ASP A 32 -0.58 -18.07 7.74
CA ASP A 32 -0.99 -17.86 6.35
C ASP A 32 -2.35 -18.50 6.07
N GLY A 33 -3.40 -17.69 6.11
CA GLY A 33 -4.74 -18.11 5.68
C GLY A 33 -5.41 -19.20 6.53
N PHE A 34 -6.34 -19.92 5.91
CA PHE A 34 -7.26 -20.83 6.60
C PHE A 34 -6.58 -22.04 7.26
N ASN A 35 -5.72 -22.77 6.53
CA ASN A 35 -5.14 -24.03 6.99
C ASN A 35 -4.24 -23.83 8.22
N SER A 36 -3.38 -22.82 8.18
CA SER A 36 -2.53 -22.46 9.33
C SER A 36 -3.36 -21.99 10.53
N SER A 37 -4.45 -21.26 10.31
CA SER A 37 -5.36 -20.83 11.38
C SER A 37 -6.07 -22.02 12.03
N ALA A 38 -6.51 -23.01 11.24
CA ALA A 38 -7.12 -24.24 11.75
C ALA A 38 -6.12 -25.05 12.60
N ALA A 39 -4.86 -25.14 12.16
CA ALA A 39 -3.79 -25.76 12.95
C ALA A 39 -3.49 -24.97 14.23
N ALA A 40 -3.48 -23.64 14.16
CA ALA A 40 -3.31 -22.76 15.32
C ALA A 40 -4.41 -22.96 16.37
N LEU A 41 -5.67 -23.15 15.95
CA LEU A 41 -6.76 -23.50 16.86
C LEU A 41 -6.46 -24.79 17.62
N ILE A 42 -5.98 -25.84 16.95
CA ILE A 42 -5.57 -27.08 17.61
C ILE A 42 -4.43 -26.81 18.59
N ALA A 43 -3.38 -26.11 18.16
CA ALA A 43 -2.18 -25.86 18.95
C ALA A 43 -2.49 -25.02 20.21
N LEU A 44 -3.33 -23.98 20.10
CA LEU A 44 -3.74 -23.13 21.22
C LEU A 44 -4.61 -23.86 22.24
N ARG A 45 -5.42 -24.85 21.81
CA ARG A 45 -6.15 -25.72 22.74
C ARG A 45 -5.23 -26.69 23.50
N LEU A 46 -4.02 -26.94 22.99
CA LEU A 46 -2.99 -27.73 23.69
C LEU A 46 -2.12 -26.87 24.60
N ALA A 47 -1.71 -25.68 24.12
CA ALA A 47 -0.86 -24.76 24.84
C ALA A 47 -1.33 -23.31 24.63
N PRO A 48 -2.14 -22.75 25.55
CA PRO A 48 -2.68 -21.39 25.41
C PRO A 48 -1.62 -20.28 25.33
N VAL A 49 -0.44 -20.48 25.94
CA VAL A 49 0.70 -19.54 25.89
C VAL A 49 1.21 -19.28 24.48
N LEU A 50 0.90 -20.18 23.54
CA LEU A 50 1.25 -20.03 22.13
C LEU A 50 0.66 -18.74 21.52
N LYS A 51 -0.40 -18.16 22.12
CA LYS A 51 -1.06 -16.95 21.59
C LYS A 51 -0.08 -15.79 21.38
N ASP A 52 0.91 -15.65 22.26
CA ASP A 52 1.91 -14.57 22.20
C ASP A 52 2.99 -14.78 21.12
N TYR A 53 2.99 -15.95 20.47
CA TYR A 53 3.93 -16.33 19.41
C TYR A 53 3.28 -16.47 18.04
N LEU A 54 2.00 -16.14 17.90
CA LEU A 54 1.27 -16.26 16.64
C LEU A 54 0.79 -14.90 16.14
N VAL A 55 1.04 -14.61 14.87
CA VAL A 55 0.54 -13.41 14.20
C VAL A 55 -0.27 -13.81 12.95
N PRO A 56 -1.58 -13.53 12.89
CA PRO A 56 -2.37 -13.76 11.69
C PRO A 56 -1.99 -12.76 10.59
N SER A 57 -1.62 -13.25 9.41
CA SER A 57 -1.27 -12.38 8.29
C SER A 57 -2.48 -11.64 7.71
N HIS A 58 -3.44 -12.40 7.18
CA HIS A 58 -4.57 -11.87 6.44
C HIS A 58 -5.88 -12.58 6.78
N LYS A 59 -6.97 -11.85 6.53
CA LYS A 59 -8.31 -12.39 6.38
C LYS A 59 -8.43 -13.06 5.02
N ALA A 60 -8.42 -14.39 5.03
CA ALA A 60 -8.56 -15.27 3.88
C ALA A 60 -9.98 -15.23 3.30
N GLY A 61 -10.09 -15.64 2.03
CA GLY A 61 -11.38 -15.74 1.36
C GLY A 61 -12.28 -16.87 1.89
N GLU A 62 -11.71 -17.87 2.58
CA GLU A 62 -12.44 -18.95 3.21
C GLU A 62 -13.17 -18.48 4.47
N GLN A 63 -14.50 -18.64 4.48
CA GLN A 63 -15.37 -18.24 5.60
C GLN A 63 -14.98 -18.91 6.93
N GLY A 64 -14.45 -20.13 6.86
CA GLY A 64 -14.04 -20.88 8.05
C GLY A 64 -12.95 -20.17 8.86
N GLN A 65 -12.05 -19.41 8.20
CA GLN A 65 -10.99 -18.70 8.92
C GLN A 65 -11.56 -17.59 9.80
N HIS A 66 -12.62 -16.90 9.37
CA HIS A 66 -13.18 -15.77 10.12
C HIS A 66 -13.76 -16.23 11.45
N LEU A 67 -14.38 -17.42 11.48
CA LEU A 67 -14.86 -18.05 12.71
C LEU A 67 -13.70 -18.42 13.64
N ILE A 68 -12.61 -18.93 13.08
CA ILE A 68 -11.41 -19.30 13.85
C ILE A 68 -10.75 -18.05 14.45
N LEU A 69 -10.52 -17.00 13.66
CA LEU A 69 -9.89 -15.76 14.13
C LEU A 69 -10.74 -15.11 15.23
N LYS A 70 -12.07 -15.14 15.10
CA LYS A 70 -13.00 -14.66 16.13
C LYS A 70 -12.90 -15.48 17.42
N GLU A 71 -12.89 -16.81 17.32
CA GLU A 71 -12.76 -17.72 18.48
C GLU A 71 -11.42 -17.54 19.19
N LEU A 72 -10.34 -17.28 18.44
CA LEU A 72 -9.01 -17.07 18.97
C LEU A 72 -8.77 -15.63 19.45
N ASP A 73 -9.72 -14.73 19.21
CA ASP A 73 -9.58 -13.29 19.44
C ASP A 73 -8.28 -12.75 18.80
N PHE A 74 -8.20 -12.97 17.48
CA PHE A 74 -7.11 -12.55 16.61
C PHE A 74 -7.60 -11.58 15.57
N THR A 75 -6.83 -10.51 15.35
CA THR A 75 -7.08 -9.50 14.32
C THR A 75 -5.98 -9.60 13.26
N PRO A 76 -6.29 -9.99 12.00
CA PRO A 76 -5.32 -10.03 10.92
C PRO A 76 -4.91 -8.62 10.49
N MET A 77 -3.68 -8.49 10.00
CA MET A 77 -3.14 -7.21 9.53
C MET A 77 -3.68 -6.80 8.14
N MET A 78 -4.16 -7.76 7.35
CA MET A 78 -4.49 -7.56 5.95
C MET A 78 -5.86 -8.13 5.54
N ALA A 79 -6.47 -7.54 4.51
CA ALA A 79 -7.73 -7.94 3.91
C ALA A 79 -7.61 -8.03 2.37
N LEU A 80 -6.77 -8.94 1.88
CA LEU A 80 -6.44 -9.07 0.44
C LEU A 80 -7.32 -10.05 -0.33
N ASN A 81 -8.25 -10.75 0.34
CA ASN A 81 -9.10 -11.78 -0.26
C ASN A 81 -8.32 -12.93 -0.95
N ILE A 82 -7.14 -13.26 -0.42
CA ILE A 82 -6.33 -14.39 -0.86
C ILE A 82 -7.00 -15.69 -0.41
N LYS A 83 -7.01 -16.68 -1.30
CA LYS A 83 -7.54 -18.04 -1.09
C LYS A 83 -6.48 -19.13 -1.34
N LEU A 84 -5.30 -18.71 -1.77
CA LEU A 84 -4.18 -19.61 -2.00
C LEU A 84 -3.29 -19.65 -0.76
N GLY A 85 -3.24 -20.80 -0.10
CA GLY A 85 -2.45 -21.02 1.12
C GLY A 85 -1.00 -21.43 0.83
N GLU A 86 -0.27 -20.60 0.09
CA GLU A 86 1.12 -20.87 -0.34
C GLU A 86 2.13 -19.87 0.26
N ALA A 87 1.90 -19.44 1.50
CA ALA A 87 2.75 -18.50 2.25
C ALA A 87 2.77 -17.07 1.69
N ILE A 88 1.76 -16.67 0.92
CA ILE A 88 1.69 -15.32 0.32
C ILE A 88 1.50 -14.25 1.40
N GLY A 89 0.49 -14.44 2.26
CA GLY A 89 0.20 -13.50 3.32
C GLY A 89 1.30 -13.48 4.38
N SER A 90 1.83 -14.64 4.75
CA SER A 90 2.93 -14.69 5.71
C SER A 90 4.22 -14.04 5.19
N SER A 91 4.53 -14.17 3.90
CA SER A 91 5.69 -13.51 3.28
C SER A 91 5.55 -11.99 3.28
N LEU A 92 4.36 -11.46 2.97
CA LEU A 92 4.09 -10.01 3.03
C LEU A 92 4.26 -9.46 4.45
N VAL A 93 3.81 -10.18 5.48
CA VAL A 93 4.02 -9.76 6.87
C VAL A 93 5.48 -9.89 7.29
N ALA A 94 6.18 -10.93 6.85
CA ALA A 94 7.62 -11.09 7.11
C ALA A 94 8.40 -9.89 6.54
N ASP A 95 8.09 -9.45 5.32
CA ASP A 95 8.68 -8.27 4.70
C ASP A 95 8.48 -7.00 5.55
N ILE A 96 7.28 -6.80 6.12
CA ILE A 96 6.97 -5.66 6.99
C ILE A 96 7.77 -5.75 8.31
N LEU A 97 7.84 -6.94 8.91
CA LEU A 97 8.59 -7.16 10.14
C LEU A 97 10.09 -6.92 9.93
N ASP A 98 10.63 -7.38 8.80
CA ASP A 98 12.01 -7.13 8.40
C ASP A 98 12.29 -5.63 8.27
N ALA A 99 11.41 -4.88 7.60
CA ALA A 99 11.50 -3.43 7.48
C ALA A 99 11.49 -2.75 8.85
N ALA A 100 10.56 -3.14 9.72
CA ALA A 100 10.41 -2.60 11.06
C ALA A 100 11.63 -2.88 11.95
N ILE A 101 12.18 -4.11 11.90
CA ILE A 101 13.39 -4.49 12.65
C ILE A 101 14.60 -3.71 12.14
N ARG A 102 14.76 -3.55 10.82
CA ARG A 102 15.84 -2.74 10.23
C ARG A 102 15.70 -1.28 10.66
N ALA A 103 14.49 -0.73 10.61
CA ALA A 103 14.19 0.63 11.03
C ALA A 103 14.52 0.85 12.52
N PHE A 104 14.09 -0.06 13.39
CA PHE A 104 14.41 -0.01 14.81
C PHE A 104 15.92 -0.03 15.06
N LYS A 105 16.65 -0.93 14.39
CA LYS A 105 18.13 -1.00 14.48
C LYS A 105 18.78 0.29 13.98
N ASN A 106 18.24 0.91 12.94
CA ASN A 106 18.76 2.17 12.38
C ASN A 106 18.53 3.36 13.33
N ILE A 107 17.39 3.41 14.02
CA ILE A 107 17.15 4.40 15.09
C ILE A 107 18.09 4.20 16.28
N GLN A 108 18.54 2.97 16.56
CA GLN A 108 19.51 2.73 17.63
C GLN A 108 20.95 3.14 17.29
N LYS A 109 21.25 3.46 16.02
CA LYS A 109 22.58 3.95 15.63
C LYS A 109 22.88 5.32 16.26
N ASP A 110 24.13 5.73 16.22
CA ASP A 110 24.55 7.03 16.70
C ASP A 110 23.96 8.20 15.88
N LEU A 111 24.16 9.43 16.38
CA LEU A 111 23.61 10.63 15.77
C LEU A 111 24.11 10.88 14.34
N ALA A 112 25.38 10.57 14.05
CA ALA A 112 25.98 10.83 12.74
C ALA A 112 25.38 9.92 11.66
N ALA A 113 25.12 8.65 12.00
CA ALA A 113 24.44 7.73 11.10
C ALA A 113 23.00 8.17 10.77
N LYS A 114 22.29 8.72 11.76
CA LYS A 114 20.92 9.25 11.55
C LYS A 114 20.91 10.49 10.68
N GLU A 115 21.91 11.36 10.83
CA GLU A 115 22.07 12.54 9.95
C GLU A 115 22.28 12.12 8.50
N LEU A 116 23.17 11.16 8.25
CA LEU A 116 23.39 10.63 6.91
C LEU A 116 22.10 10.08 6.29
N MET A 117 21.28 9.38 7.07
CA MET A 117 19.97 8.87 6.61
C MET A 117 18.99 10.01 6.30
N ALA A 118 18.93 11.04 7.15
CA ALA A 118 18.07 12.19 6.91
C ALA A 118 18.46 12.97 5.64
N ASP A 119 19.74 12.96 5.28
CA ASP A 119 20.26 13.59 4.06
C ASP A 119 19.97 12.78 2.78
N THR A 120 19.53 11.52 2.90
CA THR A 120 19.08 10.72 1.73
C THR A 120 17.68 11.09 1.24
N ILE A 121 16.92 11.85 2.02
CA ILE A 121 15.63 12.40 1.58
C ILE A 121 15.92 13.73 0.88
N GLU A 122 15.71 13.75 -0.44
CA GLU A 122 15.85 14.98 -1.22
C GLU A 122 14.83 16.02 -0.72
N LYS A 123 15.26 17.27 -0.61
CA LYS A 123 14.41 18.36 -0.11
C LYS A 123 14.18 19.34 -1.23
N ASP A 124 12.93 19.45 -1.66
CA ASP A 124 12.50 20.52 -2.56
C ASP A 124 11.64 21.53 -1.78
N VAL A 125 11.89 22.81 -1.98
CA VAL A 125 11.19 23.88 -1.27
C VAL A 125 10.61 24.81 -2.32
N ILE A 126 9.32 25.12 -2.17
CA ILE A 126 8.65 26.07 -3.06
C ILE A 126 9.51 27.35 -3.21
N PRO A 127 9.86 27.76 -4.44
CA PRO A 127 10.75 28.91 -4.64
C PRO A 127 10.20 30.18 -3.98
N ASN A 128 11.10 31.08 -3.54
CA ASN A 128 10.71 32.39 -2.99
C ASN A 128 10.47 33.46 -4.07
N ILE A 129 10.05 33.02 -5.26
CA ILE A 129 9.68 33.86 -6.40
C ILE A 129 8.27 33.49 -6.84
N ALA A 130 7.58 34.42 -7.51
CA ALA A 130 6.25 34.15 -8.04
C ALA A 130 6.29 32.95 -9.01
N ILE A 131 5.39 31.99 -8.80
CA ILE A 131 5.28 30.83 -9.68
C ILE A 131 4.65 31.26 -10.99
N THR A 132 5.25 30.83 -12.10
CA THR A 132 4.65 31.03 -13.43
C THR A 132 3.45 30.10 -13.56
N LEU A 133 2.25 30.67 -13.48
CA LEU A 133 1.01 29.94 -13.68
C LEU A 133 0.91 29.50 -15.15
N THR A 134 0.43 28.28 -15.37
CA THR A 134 0.21 27.72 -16.71
C THR A 134 -1.28 27.56 -16.98
N ASP A 135 -1.65 27.30 -18.24
CA ASP A 135 -3.03 26.96 -18.60
C ASP A 135 -3.44 25.54 -18.16
N LYS A 136 -2.53 24.77 -17.55
CA LYS A 136 -2.80 23.44 -16.95
C LYS A 136 -3.54 23.57 -15.61
N THR A 137 -4.67 24.25 -15.64
CA THR A 137 -5.56 24.43 -14.48
C THR A 137 -6.32 23.15 -14.18
N PHE A 138 -7.05 23.11 -13.06
CA PHE A 138 -7.94 21.98 -12.74
C PHE A 138 -8.92 21.65 -13.90
N ASP A 139 -9.47 22.67 -14.56
CA ASP A 139 -10.39 22.53 -15.70
C ASP A 139 -9.72 21.96 -16.95
N TYR A 140 -8.42 22.15 -17.12
CA TYR A 140 -7.67 21.48 -18.20
C TYR A 140 -7.71 19.97 -17.99
N TYR A 141 -7.37 19.53 -16.78
CA TYR A 141 -7.27 18.10 -16.45
C TYR A 141 -8.61 17.36 -16.47
N THR A 142 -9.72 18.04 -16.14
CA THR A 142 -11.06 17.43 -16.25
C THR A 142 -11.44 17.08 -17.70
N ARG A 143 -10.71 17.63 -18.70
CA ARG A 143 -10.98 17.40 -20.13
C ARG A 143 -9.91 16.57 -20.83
N THR A 144 -8.75 16.37 -20.20
CA THR A 144 -7.59 15.71 -20.82
C THR A 144 -7.11 14.47 -20.08
N MET A 145 -7.72 14.10 -18.94
CA MET A 145 -7.31 12.94 -18.17
C MET A 145 -7.38 11.66 -19.02
N PRO A 146 -6.31 10.84 -19.05
CA PRO A 146 -6.30 9.61 -19.84
C PRO A 146 -7.05 8.47 -19.14
N ASP A 147 -7.62 7.57 -19.94
CA ASP A 147 -8.03 6.25 -19.48
C ASP A 147 -6.83 5.29 -19.36
N LEU A 148 -7.00 4.21 -18.58
CA LEU A 148 -6.11 3.05 -18.58
C LEU A 148 -6.17 2.32 -19.93
N ASP A 149 -5.05 1.68 -20.31
CA ASP A 149 -5.01 0.77 -21.45
C ASP A 149 -5.76 -0.54 -21.13
N LYS A 150 -7.02 -0.60 -21.55
CA LYS A 150 -7.89 -1.76 -21.31
C LYS A 150 -7.39 -3.02 -22.02
N GLU A 151 -6.74 -2.91 -23.17
CA GLU A 151 -6.25 -4.09 -23.88
C GLU A 151 -5.06 -4.71 -23.15
N ALA A 152 -4.14 -3.89 -22.62
CA ALA A 152 -3.05 -4.37 -21.77
C ALA A 152 -3.59 -5.05 -20.50
N MET A 153 -4.62 -4.46 -19.87
CA MET A 153 -5.31 -5.05 -18.71
C MET A 153 -5.94 -6.41 -19.02
N GLU A 154 -6.63 -6.54 -20.15
CA GLU A 154 -7.25 -7.80 -20.57
C GLU A 154 -6.20 -8.88 -20.83
N ARG A 155 -5.09 -8.55 -21.50
CA ARG A 155 -3.98 -9.50 -21.73
C ARG A 155 -3.29 -9.91 -20.43
N CYS A 156 -3.05 -8.98 -19.52
CA CYS A 156 -2.53 -9.27 -18.18
C CYS A 156 -3.47 -10.21 -17.41
N GLN A 157 -4.77 -9.93 -17.39
CA GLN A 157 -5.76 -10.77 -16.72
C GLN A 157 -5.86 -12.16 -17.36
N MET A 158 -5.80 -12.27 -18.69
CA MET A 158 -5.77 -13.57 -19.37
C MET A 158 -4.57 -14.40 -18.92
N ARG A 159 -3.38 -13.79 -18.75
CA ARG A 159 -2.24 -14.50 -18.20
C ARG A 159 -2.46 -14.90 -16.74
N LEU A 160 -2.92 -13.99 -15.88
CA LEU A 160 -3.20 -14.24 -14.46
C LEU A 160 -4.20 -15.38 -14.26
N ASP A 161 -5.23 -15.46 -15.09
CA ASP A 161 -6.21 -16.54 -15.08
C ASP A 161 -5.57 -17.88 -15.45
N ASN A 162 -4.56 -17.90 -16.32
CA ASN A 162 -3.89 -19.11 -16.80
C ASN A 162 -2.65 -19.52 -15.99
N LEU A 163 -2.25 -18.74 -14.98
CA LEU A 163 -1.24 -19.16 -14.00
C LEU A 163 -1.65 -20.48 -13.32
N SER A 164 -0.68 -21.31 -12.92
CA SER A 164 -0.88 -22.63 -12.32
C SER A 164 -1.42 -22.56 -10.89
N LYS A 165 -2.60 -21.98 -10.74
CA LYS A 165 -3.33 -21.70 -9.51
C LYS A 165 -4.84 -21.71 -9.77
N PRO A 166 -5.69 -21.87 -8.75
CA PRO A 166 -7.12 -21.65 -8.92
C PRO A 166 -7.40 -20.22 -9.39
N ILE A 167 -8.40 -20.06 -10.26
CA ILE A 167 -8.77 -18.73 -10.77
C ILE A 167 -9.18 -17.81 -9.60
N TYR A 168 -8.76 -16.53 -9.67
CA TYR A 168 -9.01 -15.50 -8.66
C TYR A 168 -8.46 -15.79 -7.25
N SER A 169 -7.57 -16.76 -7.08
CA SER A 169 -7.08 -17.18 -5.76
C SER A 169 -6.12 -16.18 -5.11
N LEU A 170 -5.53 -15.26 -5.87
CA LEU A 170 -4.61 -14.24 -5.33
C LEU A 170 -5.30 -12.92 -4.96
N GLY A 171 -6.63 -12.83 -5.16
CA GLY A 171 -7.44 -11.72 -4.70
C GLY A 171 -6.99 -10.37 -5.27
N VAL A 172 -6.74 -9.41 -4.37
CA VAL A 172 -6.36 -8.03 -4.74
C VAL A 172 -5.04 -7.97 -5.50
N ILE A 173 -4.14 -8.94 -5.32
CA ILE A 173 -2.84 -8.91 -6.01
C ILE A 173 -3.01 -9.02 -7.54
N GLU A 174 -4.00 -9.80 -8.01
CA GLU A 174 -4.33 -9.87 -9.45
C GLU A 174 -4.84 -8.52 -9.96
N GLN A 175 -5.65 -7.83 -9.15
CA GLN A 175 -6.20 -6.51 -9.49
C GLN A 175 -5.11 -5.46 -9.63
N ILE A 176 -4.10 -5.47 -8.73
CA ILE A 176 -2.96 -4.55 -8.79
C ILE A 176 -2.10 -4.82 -10.03
N ALA A 177 -1.84 -6.09 -10.36
CA ALA A 177 -1.10 -6.44 -11.58
C ALA A 177 -1.83 -5.97 -12.85
N ALA A 178 -3.15 -6.19 -12.93
CA ALA A 178 -3.97 -5.70 -14.03
C ALA A 178 -3.97 -4.15 -14.06
N GLN A 179 -4.17 -3.48 -12.94
CA GLN A 179 -4.12 -2.02 -12.85
C GLN A 179 -2.78 -1.45 -13.36
N LEU A 180 -1.65 -1.99 -12.88
CA LEU A 180 -0.32 -1.59 -13.34
C LEU A 180 -0.13 -1.82 -14.85
N SER A 181 -0.68 -2.90 -15.40
CA SER A 181 -0.59 -3.16 -16.84
C SER A 181 -1.33 -2.10 -17.68
N GLY A 182 -2.49 -1.64 -17.22
CA GLY A 182 -3.22 -0.55 -17.87
C GLY A 182 -2.52 0.79 -17.77
N ILE A 183 -1.88 1.06 -16.63
CA ILE A 183 -1.10 2.28 -16.38
C ILE A 183 0.14 2.33 -17.28
N THR A 184 0.89 1.24 -17.31
CA THR A 184 2.15 1.12 -18.06
C THR A 184 1.95 0.79 -19.54
N SER A 185 0.71 0.45 -19.95
CA SER A 185 0.40 -0.08 -21.28
C SER A 185 1.26 -1.29 -21.65
N ASN A 186 1.56 -2.12 -20.65
CA ASN A 186 2.39 -3.31 -20.75
C ASN A 186 1.69 -4.45 -20.00
N GLU A 187 1.30 -5.51 -20.70
CA GLU A 187 0.63 -6.69 -20.14
C GLU A 187 1.48 -7.45 -19.10
N LEU A 188 2.79 -7.26 -19.12
CA LEU A 188 3.77 -7.81 -18.17
C LEU A 188 4.62 -6.68 -17.60
N PRO A 189 4.07 -5.84 -16.69
CA PRO A 189 4.83 -4.76 -16.07
C PRO A 189 6.09 -5.31 -15.41
N ASN A 190 7.24 -4.73 -15.70
CA ASN A 190 8.54 -5.07 -15.13
C ASN A 190 9.36 -3.79 -14.94
N ASP A 191 10.47 -3.87 -14.19
CA ASP A 191 11.41 -2.77 -13.99
C ASP A 191 10.75 -1.43 -13.63
N ILE A 192 9.80 -1.49 -12.68
CA ILE A 192 9.00 -0.32 -12.28
C ILE A 192 9.77 0.57 -11.29
N SER A 193 10.02 1.80 -11.71
CA SER A 193 10.60 2.85 -10.87
C SER A 193 9.57 3.42 -9.92
N LYS A 194 10.02 3.70 -8.70
CA LYS A 194 9.20 4.15 -7.57
C LYS A 194 9.80 5.41 -6.95
N THR A 195 8.94 6.36 -6.61
CA THR A 195 9.31 7.53 -5.80
C THR A 195 8.32 7.71 -4.67
N LEU A 196 8.81 8.05 -3.49
CA LEU A 196 8.02 8.44 -2.33
C LEU A 196 8.06 9.96 -2.19
N LEU A 197 6.94 10.61 -2.52
CA LEU A 197 6.75 12.04 -2.38
C LEU A 197 6.08 12.35 -1.04
N PHE A 198 6.71 13.24 -0.30
CA PHE A 198 6.15 13.85 0.89
C PHE A 198 5.79 15.31 0.62
N ILE A 199 4.60 15.75 1.06
CA ILE A 199 4.19 17.16 0.97
C ILE A 199 3.93 17.73 2.37
N GLY A 200 4.50 18.89 2.66
CA GLY A 200 4.46 19.47 4.00
C GLY A 200 4.59 20.98 4.04
N MET A 201 4.38 21.58 5.22
CA MET A 201 4.76 22.96 5.50
C MET A 201 6.13 22.98 6.19
N LYS A 202 7.06 23.82 5.71
CA LYS A 202 8.34 23.99 6.39
C LYS A 202 8.22 25.08 7.46
N LYS A 203 8.00 24.65 8.70
CA LYS A 203 8.12 25.45 9.92
C LYS A 203 9.46 25.18 10.59
N GLU A 204 10.53 25.77 10.05
CA GLU A 204 11.90 25.89 10.60
C GLU A 204 12.69 24.62 11.02
N ALA A 205 12.10 23.48 11.36
CA ALA A 205 12.83 22.25 11.70
C ALA A 205 12.77 21.23 10.54
N ALA A 206 13.92 20.60 10.26
CA ALA A 206 14.00 19.42 9.41
C ALA A 206 13.23 18.26 10.05
N LEU A 207 12.95 17.21 9.28
CA LEU A 207 12.37 15.99 9.82
C LEU A 207 13.11 15.53 11.06
N ASP A 208 12.35 15.04 12.06
CA ASP A 208 12.96 14.37 13.20
C ASP A 208 13.89 13.25 12.71
N LYS A 209 15.08 13.16 13.31
CA LYS A 209 16.14 12.26 12.82
C LYS A 209 15.74 10.80 12.96
N ASP A 210 14.96 10.45 13.99
CA ASP A 210 14.47 9.08 14.17
C ASP A 210 13.38 8.76 13.15
N GLN A 211 12.46 9.71 12.89
CA GLN A 211 11.49 9.56 11.80
C GLN A 211 12.19 9.40 10.44
N ALA A 212 13.21 10.21 10.15
CA ALA A 212 13.95 10.14 8.89
C ALA A 212 14.67 8.80 8.73
N ALA A 213 15.33 8.32 9.79
CA ALA A 213 15.95 7.00 9.81
C ALA A 213 14.92 5.87 9.61
N PHE A 214 13.73 6.00 10.19
CA PHE A 214 12.64 5.04 10.03
C PHE A 214 12.12 5.01 8.59
N ILE A 215 11.80 6.18 8.02
CA ILE A 215 11.34 6.34 6.63
C ILE A 215 12.36 5.77 5.66
N HIS A 216 13.64 6.16 5.81
CA HIS A 216 14.72 5.68 4.96
C HIS A 216 14.80 4.15 4.95
N SER A 217 14.59 3.51 6.10
CA SER A 217 14.65 2.04 6.21
C SER A 217 13.54 1.35 5.42
N PHE A 218 12.32 1.89 5.44
CA PHE A 218 11.21 1.36 4.66
C PHE A 218 11.37 1.67 3.17
N ALA A 219 11.75 2.90 2.80
CA ALA A 219 11.95 3.29 1.41
C ALA A 219 13.08 2.50 0.73
N THR A 220 14.16 2.19 1.46
CA THR A 220 15.26 1.37 0.91
C THR A 220 14.79 -0.03 0.54
N GLN A 221 13.84 -0.61 1.26
CA GLN A 221 13.32 -1.95 0.95
C GLN A 221 12.40 -1.95 -0.28
N THR A 222 11.80 -0.82 -0.62
CA THR A 222 11.01 -0.68 -1.86
C THR A 222 11.87 -0.29 -3.05
N GLY A 223 13.12 0.14 -2.82
CA GLY A 223 13.96 0.73 -3.86
C GLY A 223 13.47 2.11 -4.32
N ALA A 224 12.61 2.78 -3.55
CA ALA A 224 12.07 4.07 -3.91
C ALA A 224 13.01 5.22 -3.49
N GLU A 225 13.15 6.19 -4.38
CA GLU A 225 13.73 7.49 -4.03
C GLU A 225 12.75 8.27 -3.15
N SER A 226 13.25 9.09 -2.22
CA SER A 226 12.41 9.86 -1.29
C SER A 226 12.60 11.35 -1.48
N ILE A 227 11.50 12.08 -1.72
CA ILE A 227 11.49 13.53 -1.93
C ILE A 227 10.54 14.16 -0.92
N ALA A 228 11.02 15.14 -0.17
CA ALA A 228 10.21 15.99 0.71
C ALA A 228 10.02 17.38 0.11
N ALA A 229 8.82 17.63 -0.38
CA ALA A 229 8.40 18.88 -1.00
C ALA A 229 7.72 19.80 0.03
N TYR A 230 8.33 20.93 0.32
CA TYR A 230 7.89 21.85 1.36
C TYR A 230 7.33 23.16 0.82
N LEU A 231 6.13 23.50 1.30
CA LEU A 231 5.54 24.82 1.18
C LEU A 231 6.13 25.76 2.26
N THR A 232 6.28 27.04 1.96
CA THR A 232 6.82 28.06 2.87
C THR A 232 6.13 29.41 2.69
N GLY A 233 6.08 30.20 3.76
CA GLY A 233 5.60 31.58 3.74
C GLY A 233 4.09 31.71 3.48
N GLU A 234 3.65 32.96 3.31
CA GLU A 234 2.30 33.24 2.82
C GLU A 234 2.24 32.90 1.32
N ARG A 235 1.34 31.97 0.97
CA ARG A 235 1.12 31.49 -0.39
C ARG A 235 -0.37 31.46 -0.70
N THR A 236 -0.68 31.57 -1.98
CA THR A 236 -2.03 31.34 -2.49
C THR A 236 -2.27 29.84 -2.72
N GLN A 237 -3.53 29.42 -2.72
CA GLN A 237 -3.90 28.05 -3.09
C GLN A 237 -3.43 27.69 -4.50
N MET A 238 -3.46 28.65 -5.43
CA MET A 238 -3.02 28.45 -6.82
C MET A 238 -1.52 28.17 -6.91
N GLU A 239 -0.69 28.92 -6.16
CA GLU A 239 0.76 28.65 -6.09
C GLU A 239 1.05 27.29 -5.48
N ALA A 240 0.33 26.91 -4.41
CA ALA A 240 0.49 25.59 -3.80
C ALA A 240 0.07 24.46 -4.76
N PHE A 241 -1.05 24.64 -5.47
CA PHE A 241 -1.50 23.70 -6.51
C PHE A 241 -0.45 23.53 -7.62
N GLU A 242 0.05 24.63 -8.18
CA GLU A 242 1.08 24.58 -9.22
C GLU A 242 2.37 23.94 -8.73
N PHE A 243 2.80 24.21 -7.50
CA PHE A 243 3.97 23.55 -6.92
C PHE A 243 3.76 22.03 -6.85
N GLY A 244 2.63 21.58 -6.30
CA GLY A 244 2.27 20.17 -6.28
C GLY A 244 2.19 19.54 -7.67
N ARG A 245 1.59 20.25 -8.63
CA ARG A 245 1.48 19.84 -10.04
C ARG A 245 2.86 19.62 -10.67
N LEU A 246 3.81 20.52 -10.42
CA LEU A 246 5.19 20.38 -10.89
C LEU A 246 5.90 19.18 -10.25
N GLN A 247 5.73 18.95 -8.95
CA GLN A 247 6.26 17.74 -8.30
C GLN A 247 5.69 16.47 -8.94
N GLY A 248 4.37 16.45 -9.13
CA GLY A 248 3.66 15.35 -9.77
C GLY A 248 4.20 15.06 -11.17
N GLU A 249 4.33 16.10 -12.00
CA GLU A 249 4.84 16.00 -13.37
C GLU A 249 6.31 15.54 -13.41
N ASN A 250 7.18 16.14 -12.60
CA ASN A 250 8.62 15.82 -12.58
C ASN A 250 8.88 14.35 -12.20
N ILE A 251 8.20 13.85 -11.16
CA ILE A 251 8.38 12.47 -10.72
C ILE A 251 7.86 11.48 -11.77
N SER A 252 6.74 11.81 -12.41
CA SER A 252 6.11 10.93 -13.42
C SER A 252 6.96 10.75 -14.68
N LEU A 253 7.97 11.60 -14.90
CA LEU A 253 8.93 11.41 -15.99
C LEU A 253 9.85 10.20 -15.77
N GLY A 254 10.10 9.84 -14.52
CA GLY A 254 11.04 8.77 -14.14
C GLY A 254 10.43 7.58 -13.42
N SER A 255 9.22 7.74 -12.85
CA SER A 255 8.60 6.76 -11.97
C SER A 255 7.17 6.44 -12.39
N GLN A 256 6.84 5.15 -12.49
CA GLN A 256 5.48 4.69 -12.80
C GLN A 256 4.65 4.46 -11.52
N ILE A 257 5.30 4.42 -10.36
CA ILE A 257 4.64 4.39 -9.05
C ILE A 257 5.12 5.58 -8.21
N MET A 258 4.17 6.32 -7.67
CA MET A 258 4.40 7.36 -6.68
C MET A 258 3.69 7.01 -5.38
N GLY A 259 4.44 6.86 -4.29
CA GLY A 259 3.88 6.93 -2.95
C GLY A 259 3.66 8.38 -2.56
N LEU A 260 2.48 8.74 -2.07
CA LEU A 260 2.18 10.10 -1.65
C LEU A 260 1.79 10.13 -0.17
N SER A 261 2.51 10.95 0.60
CA SER A 261 2.24 11.16 2.03
C SER A 261 2.37 12.62 2.43
N LEU A 262 1.71 12.99 3.54
CA LEU A 262 1.96 14.23 4.23
C LEU A 262 3.15 14.10 5.16
N ILE A 263 3.88 15.20 5.32
CA ILE A 263 4.99 15.30 6.26
C ILE A 263 4.94 16.66 6.95
N ASP A 264 4.89 16.65 8.27
CA ASP A 264 4.93 17.87 9.05
C ASP A 264 5.51 17.56 10.43
N ASN A 265 6.14 18.56 11.04
CA ASN A 265 6.63 18.43 12.41
C ASN A 265 5.47 18.37 13.40
N ASP A 266 4.33 19.00 13.06
CA ASP A 266 3.11 18.86 13.82
C ASP A 266 2.26 17.70 13.28
N THR A 267 2.51 16.49 13.79
CA THR A 267 1.69 15.31 13.44
C THR A 267 0.21 15.50 13.82
N ALA A 268 -0.12 16.40 14.76
CA ALA A 268 -1.50 16.68 15.11
C ALA A 268 -2.22 17.46 14.01
N LEU A 269 -1.50 18.25 13.20
CA LEU A 269 -2.06 18.92 12.02
C LEU A 269 -2.56 17.89 10.99
N ILE A 270 -1.75 16.87 10.69
CA ILE A 270 -2.10 15.80 9.75
C ILE A 270 -3.32 15.01 10.26
N ASP A 271 -3.29 14.61 11.54
CA ASP A 271 -4.41 13.89 12.18
C ASP A 271 -5.69 14.75 12.18
N ALA A 272 -5.59 16.05 12.48
CA ALA A 272 -6.71 16.98 12.45
C ALA A 272 -7.29 17.12 11.04
N MET A 273 -6.43 17.29 10.03
CA MET A 273 -6.85 17.39 8.64
C MET A 273 -7.58 16.10 8.19
N ALA A 274 -7.02 14.93 8.49
CA ALA A 274 -7.66 13.65 8.19
C ALA A 274 -9.06 13.54 8.84
N ASN A 275 -9.20 13.92 10.11
CA ASN A 275 -10.46 13.85 10.85
C ASN A 275 -11.51 14.88 10.36
N MET A 276 -11.08 16.00 9.76
CA MET A 276 -11.98 16.93 9.08
C MET A 276 -12.47 16.35 7.75
N LEU A 277 -11.58 15.73 6.99
CA LEU A 277 -11.85 15.25 5.63
C LEU A 277 -12.61 13.92 5.57
N CYS A 278 -12.35 12.98 6.49
CA CYS A 278 -12.91 11.64 6.48
C CYS A 278 -13.14 11.04 7.87
N ASP A 279 -13.94 9.97 7.96
CA ASP A 279 -14.10 9.16 9.16
C ASP A 279 -12.97 8.11 9.32
N ILE A 280 -13.06 7.25 10.33
CA ILE A 280 -12.05 6.21 10.59
C ILE A 280 -12.11 5.06 9.56
N GLN A 281 -13.24 4.90 8.87
CA GLN A 281 -13.42 3.94 7.78
C GLN A 281 -12.97 4.49 6.42
N GLY A 282 -12.61 5.78 6.35
CA GLY A 282 -12.18 6.45 5.13
C GLY A 282 -13.33 7.07 4.31
N ASN A 283 -14.56 7.11 4.85
CA ASN A 283 -15.66 7.78 4.15
C ASN A 283 -15.47 9.31 4.23
N LEU A 284 -15.68 9.99 3.11
CA LEU A 284 -15.56 11.45 3.02
C LEU A 284 -16.68 12.14 3.81
N LYS A 285 -16.33 13.17 4.57
CA LYS A 285 -17.26 13.90 5.46
C LYS A 285 -17.82 15.20 4.85
N LEU A 286 -17.08 15.81 3.94
CA LEU A 286 -17.39 17.11 3.35
C LEU A 286 -17.94 16.93 1.93
N GLN A 287 -18.46 18.02 1.35
CA GLN A 287 -18.94 18.01 -0.03
C GLN A 287 -17.81 18.34 -1.00
N PRO A 288 -17.64 17.62 -2.13
CA PRO A 288 -16.54 17.82 -3.07
C PRO A 288 -16.38 19.23 -3.62
N GLY A 289 -17.48 19.95 -3.84
CA GLY A 289 -17.44 21.32 -4.35
C GLY A 289 -17.07 22.38 -3.32
N THR A 290 -17.04 22.03 -2.02
CA THR A 290 -16.88 23.02 -0.92
C THR A 290 -15.94 22.58 0.18
N PHE A 291 -15.32 21.40 0.11
CA PHE A 291 -14.44 20.92 1.19
C PHE A 291 -13.25 21.87 1.43
N MET A 292 -12.68 22.43 0.35
CA MET A 292 -11.54 23.36 0.44
C MET A 292 -11.85 24.58 1.33
N THR A 293 -13.04 25.20 1.18
CA THR A 293 -13.40 26.40 1.95
C THR A 293 -13.66 26.12 3.42
N GLN A 294 -13.82 24.84 3.79
CA GLN A 294 -14.02 24.40 5.17
C GLN A 294 -12.70 24.05 5.88
N LEU A 295 -11.61 23.93 5.14
CA LEU A 295 -10.28 23.71 5.72
C LEU A 295 -9.68 25.04 6.23
N PRO A 296 -8.95 25.06 7.35
CA PRO A 296 -8.13 26.19 7.77
C PRO A 296 -7.01 26.51 6.76
N GLY A 297 -6.47 27.74 6.79
CA GLY A 297 -5.55 28.27 5.78
C GLY A 297 -4.36 27.35 5.43
N GLU A 298 -3.60 26.87 6.42
CA GLU A 298 -2.45 25.98 6.13
C GLU A 298 -2.89 24.63 5.51
N MET A 299 -3.99 24.05 5.98
CA MET A 299 -4.54 22.81 5.43
C MET A 299 -5.04 23.00 3.99
N GLN A 300 -5.55 24.19 3.64
CA GLN A 300 -5.91 24.51 2.25
C GLN A 300 -4.69 24.51 1.33
N LEU A 301 -3.54 25.01 1.78
CA LEU A 301 -2.33 25.02 0.98
C LEU A 301 -1.79 23.60 0.75
N ILE A 302 -1.70 22.80 1.83
CA ILE A 302 -1.29 21.39 1.75
C ILE A 302 -2.25 20.62 0.83
N ALA A 303 -3.56 20.76 1.03
CA ALA A 303 -4.57 20.11 0.20
C ALA A 303 -4.43 20.49 -1.28
N SER A 304 -4.21 21.78 -1.57
CA SER A 304 -4.01 22.26 -2.95
C SER A 304 -2.79 21.61 -3.61
N ALA A 305 -1.66 21.53 -2.89
CA ALA A 305 -0.45 20.88 -3.40
C ALA A 305 -0.64 19.37 -3.63
N VAL A 306 -1.28 18.68 -2.68
CA VAL A 306 -1.60 17.24 -2.84
C VAL A 306 -2.50 17.00 -4.07
N LEU A 307 -3.54 17.82 -4.27
CA LEU A 307 -4.42 17.70 -5.43
C LEU A 307 -3.66 17.95 -6.74
N GLY A 308 -2.79 18.96 -6.78
CA GLY A 308 -1.92 19.24 -7.92
C GLY A 308 -1.03 18.04 -8.26
N ALA A 309 -0.37 17.46 -7.25
CA ALA A 309 0.48 16.28 -7.42
C ALA A 309 -0.30 15.07 -7.94
N ILE A 310 -1.47 14.78 -7.36
CA ILE A 310 -2.33 13.67 -7.76
C ILE A 310 -2.75 13.80 -9.22
N ILE A 311 -3.26 14.98 -9.59
CA ILE A 311 -3.79 15.23 -10.92
C ILE A 311 -2.69 15.14 -11.97
N ALA A 312 -1.54 15.77 -11.73
CA ALA A 312 -0.43 15.74 -12.66
C ALA A 312 0.17 14.34 -12.81
N ALA A 313 0.32 13.59 -11.71
CA ALA A 313 0.86 12.24 -11.76
C ALA A 313 -0.08 11.26 -12.48
N THR A 314 -1.38 11.34 -12.18
CA THR A 314 -2.41 10.56 -12.87
C THR A 314 -2.42 10.87 -14.38
N HIS A 315 -2.40 12.15 -14.75
CA HIS A 315 -2.39 12.55 -16.16
C HIS A 315 -1.17 12.01 -16.93
N ASN A 316 -0.04 11.81 -16.24
CA ASN A 316 1.16 11.20 -16.80
C ASN A 316 1.25 9.69 -16.56
N ARG A 317 0.12 9.03 -16.30
CA ARG A 317 0.00 7.58 -16.13
C ARG A 317 0.93 7.01 -15.05
N THR A 318 0.91 7.63 -13.88
CA THR A 318 1.58 7.12 -12.67
C THR A 318 0.56 6.55 -11.70
N MET A 319 0.80 5.35 -11.18
CA MET A 319 0.03 4.79 -10.07
C MET A 319 0.34 5.58 -8.78
N ILE A 320 -0.70 5.98 -8.06
CA ILE A 320 -0.54 6.75 -6.81
C ILE A 320 -0.91 5.87 -5.64
N ILE A 321 0.08 5.52 -4.83
CA ILE A 321 -0.10 4.76 -3.59
C ILE A 321 -0.32 5.76 -2.45
N LEU A 322 -1.49 5.66 -1.81
CA LEU A 322 -1.94 6.64 -0.82
C LEU A 322 -1.41 6.27 0.57
N GLY A 323 -0.56 7.13 1.12
CA GLY A 323 0.25 6.81 2.29
C GLY A 323 -0.30 7.28 3.64
N ASP A 324 -1.38 8.05 3.68
CA ASP A 324 -2.06 8.43 4.92
C ASP A 324 -3.54 8.75 4.71
N ARG A 325 -4.31 8.80 5.80
CA ARG A 325 -5.76 9.03 5.76
C ARG A 325 -6.14 10.35 5.11
N ALA A 326 -5.33 11.40 5.30
CA ALA A 326 -5.63 12.71 4.77
C ALA A 326 -5.42 12.74 3.23
N VAL A 327 -4.31 12.18 2.75
CA VAL A 327 -4.04 11.98 1.32
C VAL A 327 -5.11 11.09 0.69
N THR A 328 -5.48 9.98 1.35
CA THR A 328 -6.56 9.10 0.86
C THR A 328 -7.88 9.86 0.70
N ALA A 329 -8.24 10.71 1.66
CA ALA A 329 -9.45 11.51 1.57
C ALA A 329 -9.37 12.56 0.46
N LEU A 330 -8.24 13.26 0.32
CA LEU A 330 -8.03 14.24 -0.75
C LEU A 330 -8.08 13.59 -2.14
N ALA A 331 -7.49 12.40 -2.29
CA ALA A 331 -7.60 11.62 -3.52
C ALA A 331 -9.05 11.20 -3.81
N GLY A 332 -9.82 10.86 -2.78
CA GLY A 332 -11.26 10.61 -2.88
C GLY A 332 -12.05 11.83 -3.36
N TYR A 333 -11.74 13.03 -2.84
CA TYR A 333 -12.35 14.27 -3.36
C TYR A 333 -11.93 14.54 -4.81
N ALA A 334 -10.66 14.34 -5.15
CA ALA A 334 -10.16 14.48 -6.52
C ALA A 334 -10.90 13.54 -7.47
N ALA A 335 -11.08 12.27 -7.11
CA ALA A 335 -11.81 11.28 -7.90
C ALA A 335 -13.31 11.59 -8.02
N GLN A 336 -13.94 12.26 -7.04
CA GLN A 336 -15.33 12.71 -7.19
C GLN A 336 -15.48 13.90 -8.14
N LEU A 337 -14.43 14.73 -8.27
CA LEU A 337 -14.40 15.86 -9.20
C LEU A 337 -13.93 15.46 -10.61
N VAL A 338 -13.01 14.49 -10.69
CA VAL A 338 -12.42 13.93 -11.92
C VAL A 338 -12.39 12.40 -11.80
N PRO A 339 -13.49 11.71 -12.16
CA PRO A 339 -13.64 10.25 -12.00
C PRO A 339 -12.54 9.41 -12.63
N GLU A 340 -11.91 9.91 -13.69
CA GLU A 340 -10.81 9.28 -14.42
C GLU A 340 -9.54 9.13 -13.57
N ILE A 341 -9.44 9.81 -12.42
CA ILE A 341 -8.33 9.64 -11.47
C ILE A 341 -8.44 8.29 -10.74
N GLN A 342 -9.66 7.84 -10.44
CA GLN A 342 -9.91 6.67 -9.58
C GLN A 342 -9.11 5.41 -9.99
N PRO A 343 -9.00 5.05 -11.28
CA PRO A 343 -8.25 3.87 -11.71
C PRO A 343 -6.73 3.95 -11.51
N PHE A 344 -6.16 5.11 -11.19
CA PHE A 344 -4.73 5.28 -10.91
C PHE A 344 -4.40 5.24 -9.41
N LEU A 345 -5.41 5.29 -8.55
CA LEU A 345 -5.23 5.31 -7.11
C LEU A 345 -5.13 3.89 -6.54
N LEU A 346 -4.20 3.70 -5.60
CA LEU A 346 -4.08 2.49 -4.80
C LEU A 346 -4.16 2.85 -3.30
N PRO A 347 -5.37 2.87 -2.70
CA PRO A 347 -5.52 3.04 -1.27
C PRO A 347 -5.06 1.77 -0.54
N ILE A 348 -4.15 1.92 0.42
CA ILE A 348 -3.61 0.80 1.20
C ILE A 348 -4.37 0.61 2.50
N GLU A 349 -4.60 1.68 3.24
CA GLU A 349 -5.33 1.67 4.51
C GLU A 349 -6.50 2.67 4.43
N PRO A 350 -7.73 2.31 4.82
CA PRO A 350 -8.16 1.03 5.43
C PRO A 350 -8.41 -0.22 4.54
N PRO A 351 -8.52 -0.18 3.20
CA PRO A 351 -9.15 -1.28 2.48
C PRO A 351 -8.31 -2.56 2.42
N LEU A 352 -6.98 -2.46 2.43
CA LEU A 352 -6.08 -3.60 2.23
C LEU A 352 -5.31 -3.98 3.51
N TYR A 353 -4.92 -2.98 4.30
CA TYR A 353 -4.17 -3.13 5.55
C TYR A 353 -4.87 -2.42 6.71
N HIS A 354 -4.63 -2.92 7.93
CA HIS A 354 -5.13 -2.38 9.19
C HIS A 354 -4.00 -2.27 10.22
N MET A 355 -3.11 -1.30 10.04
CA MET A 355 -1.88 -1.19 10.83
C MET A 355 -1.86 0.03 11.74
N ALA A 356 -2.69 1.05 11.45
CA ALA A 356 -2.73 2.32 12.16
C ALA A 356 -1.36 2.99 12.28
N VAL A 357 -0.52 2.87 11.25
CA VAL A 357 0.82 3.47 11.23
C VAL A 357 0.68 4.99 11.10
N LYS A 358 1.37 5.71 11.98
CA LYS A 358 1.36 7.19 12.01
C LYS A 358 2.60 7.83 11.40
N ILE A 359 3.64 7.05 11.16
CA ILE A 359 4.89 7.57 10.57
C ILE A 359 4.62 7.79 9.06
N PRO A 360 4.88 9.00 8.54
CA PRO A 360 4.70 9.31 7.13
C PRO A 360 5.35 8.30 6.18
N GLY A 361 4.71 8.02 5.05
CA GLY A 361 5.28 7.25 3.95
C GLY A 361 5.38 5.74 4.16
N ILE A 362 5.21 5.24 5.39
CA ILE A 362 5.33 3.80 5.70
C ILE A 362 4.21 3.01 5.03
N THR A 363 2.96 3.49 5.11
CA THR A 363 1.84 2.86 4.42
C THR A 363 2.04 2.84 2.90
N ALA A 364 2.59 3.91 2.33
CA ALA A 364 2.93 3.94 0.90
C ALA A 364 4.04 2.93 0.55
N CYS A 365 5.08 2.80 1.38
CA CYS A 365 6.14 1.82 1.18
C CYS A 365 5.61 0.38 1.22
N ILE A 366 4.68 0.09 2.13
CA ILE A 366 4.03 -1.22 2.21
C ILE A 366 3.18 -1.48 0.95
N GLY A 367 2.47 -0.46 0.46
CA GLY A 367 1.79 -0.53 -0.82
C GLY A 367 2.72 -0.80 -2.00
N MET A 368 3.91 -0.19 -2.03
CA MET A 368 4.92 -0.47 -3.06
C MET A 368 5.38 -1.92 -3.01
N ARG A 369 5.58 -2.51 -1.82
CA ARG A 369 5.90 -3.94 -1.69
C ARG A 369 4.77 -4.84 -2.16
N LEU A 370 3.51 -4.43 -1.95
CA LEU A 370 2.36 -5.15 -2.51
C LEU A 370 2.33 -5.08 -4.05
N ALA A 371 2.65 -3.91 -4.62
CA ALA A 371 2.82 -3.76 -6.07
C ALA A 371 3.98 -4.62 -6.62
N ASP A 372 5.12 -4.68 -5.91
CA ASP A 372 6.22 -5.57 -6.27
C ASP A 372 5.79 -7.04 -6.27
N ALA A 373 5.01 -7.47 -5.27
CA ALA A 373 4.49 -8.83 -5.22
C ALA A 373 3.55 -9.12 -6.41
N ALA A 374 2.74 -8.15 -6.83
CA ALA A 374 1.88 -8.28 -8.01
C ALA A 374 2.69 -8.43 -9.31
N ILE A 375 3.76 -7.65 -9.44
CA ILE A 375 4.72 -7.72 -10.55
C ILE A 375 5.41 -9.09 -10.57
N HIS A 376 5.92 -9.56 -9.43
CA HIS A 376 6.56 -10.88 -9.34
C HIS A 376 5.59 -12.01 -9.69
N ILE A 377 4.35 -11.96 -9.20
CA ILE A 377 3.34 -12.97 -9.52
C ILE A 377 3.08 -13.08 -11.02
N VAL A 378 2.87 -11.96 -11.71
CA VAL A 378 2.52 -12.01 -13.13
C VAL A 378 3.71 -12.42 -14.00
N ASN A 379 4.94 -12.05 -13.63
CA ASN A 379 6.13 -12.35 -14.42
C ASN A 379 6.73 -13.73 -14.11
N ASP A 380 6.78 -14.14 -12.84
CA ASP A 380 7.59 -15.29 -12.41
C ASP A 380 6.76 -16.58 -12.26
N MET A 381 5.47 -16.48 -11.96
CA MET A 381 4.62 -17.67 -11.90
C MET A 381 4.43 -18.24 -13.30
N LYS A 382 4.41 -19.57 -13.37
CA LYS A 382 4.16 -20.30 -14.61
C LYS A 382 2.68 -20.47 -14.87
N THR A 383 2.31 -20.48 -16.14
CA THR A 383 0.99 -20.96 -16.58
C THR A 383 0.86 -22.47 -16.43
N PHE A 384 -0.37 -22.99 -16.45
CA PHE A 384 -0.60 -24.45 -16.51
C PHE A 384 0.16 -25.11 -17.67
N SER A 385 0.15 -24.46 -18.84
CA SER A 385 0.89 -24.90 -20.02
C SER A 385 2.42 -24.94 -19.79
N GLU A 386 2.99 -23.85 -19.25
CA GLU A 386 4.43 -23.76 -18.94
C GLU A 386 4.87 -24.74 -17.84
N ALA A 387 3.99 -25.01 -16.88
CA ALA A 387 4.24 -25.95 -15.78
C ALA A 387 3.97 -27.42 -16.17
N GLN A 388 3.36 -27.67 -17.33
CA GLN A 388 2.91 -29.00 -17.77
C GLN A 388 1.93 -29.66 -16.77
N VAL A 389 1.05 -28.86 -16.17
CA VAL A 389 0.03 -29.31 -15.22
C VAL A 389 -1.33 -29.20 -15.90
N ALA A 390 -2.15 -30.25 -15.78
CA ALA A 390 -3.50 -30.24 -16.34
C ALA A 390 -4.40 -29.22 -15.61
N THR A 391 -5.26 -28.53 -16.37
CA THR A 391 -6.30 -27.68 -15.82
C THR A 391 -7.42 -28.53 -15.22
N ALA A 392 -8.09 -28.00 -14.19
CA ALA A 392 -9.27 -28.63 -13.65
C ALA A 392 -10.44 -28.52 -14.63
N ASN A 393 -11.19 -29.61 -14.81
CA ASN A 393 -12.37 -29.64 -15.69
C ASN A 393 -13.65 -29.16 -15.00
N ASP A 394 -13.56 -28.80 -13.72
CA ASP A 394 -14.65 -28.37 -12.87
C ASP A 394 -14.32 -27.04 -12.16
N GLY A 395 -15.34 -26.47 -11.50
CA GLY A 395 -15.20 -25.22 -10.77
C GLY A 395 -15.09 -23.96 -11.64
N PRO A 396 -14.76 -22.81 -11.03
CA PRO A 396 -14.83 -21.50 -11.69
C PRO A 396 -13.84 -21.30 -12.85
N GLY A 397 -12.78 -22.11 -12.91
CA GLY A 397 -11.75 -22.06 -13.96
C GLY A 397 -12.10 -22.89 -15.21
N ALA A 398 -13.09 -23.77 -15.12
CA ALA A 398 -13.47 -24.67 -16.21
C ALA A 398 -13.86 -23.88 -17.48
N GLY A 399 -13.19 -24.18 -18.60
CA GLY A 399 -13.40 -23.50 -19.89
C GLY A 399 -12.82 -22.08 -19.98
N ARG A 400 -12.14 -21.60 -18.93
CA ARG A 400 -11.43 -20.31 -18.90
C ARG A 400 -9.92 -20.49 -18.84
N GLN A 401 -9.46 -21.44 -18.03
CA GLN A 401 -8.05 -21.82 -17.92
C GLN A 401 -7.74 -22.88 -18.97
N ILE A 402 -6.67 -22.69 -19.75
CA ILE A 402 -6.33 -23.51 -20.93
C ILE A 402 -4.93 -24.08 -20.81
#